data_AF-A0A1W6ZHW1-F1
#
_entry.id   AF-A0A1W6ZHW1-F1
#
_cell.length_a   1.000
_cell.length_b   1.000
_cell.length_c   1.000
_cell.angle_alpha   90.00
_cell.angle_beta   90.00
_cell.angle_gamma   90.00
#
_symmetry.space_group_name_H-M   'P 1'
#
loop_
_entity.id
_entity.type
_entity.pdbx_description
1 polymer ?
#
loop_
_entity_poly.entity_id
_entity_poly.type
_entity_poly.pdbx_seq_one_letter_code
_entity_poly.pdbx_strand_id
1 'polypeptide(L)'
;MAGWLTRWAELQGHAEHNPFAVVVMAQLRAHASRGGDRLHWKVQLVRMLYQYAYPRDDILELIRLIDWMLALPASMDAAFVQSLSHITTEYDIVRPSIFERVEQRALQAGQLEGQMLGQVSVLRRQLTRRFGPLPDWAEQRLSQADEASLLQWTDRVLDAVSLEAVFAS
;
A
#
# COMPACT_ATOMS: atom_id res chain seq x y z
N MET A 1 -1.51 -30.90 -2.55
CA MET A 1 -1.20 -30.24 -1.26
C MET A 1 0.28 -29.93 -1.23
N ALA A 2 0.66 -28.69 -0.97
CA ALA A 2 1.96 -28.15 -1.36
C ALA A 2 3.09 -28.59 -0.40
N GLY A 3 3.93 -29.53 -0.84
CA GLY A 3 5.02 -30.12 -0.04
C GLY A 3 6.13 -29.15 0.41
N TRP A 4 6.06 -27.88 0.01
CA TRP A 4 7.00 -26.85 0.45
C TRP A 4 6.72 -26.32 1.86
N LEU A 5 5.50 -26.45 2.39
CA LEU A 5 5.20 -26.10 3.79
C LEU A 5 6.03 -26.94 4.77
N THR A 6 6.29 -28.20 4.43
CA THR A 6 7.13 -29.11 5.23
C THR A 6 8.61 -28.70 5.22
N ARG A 7 9.07 -28.02 4.17
CA ARG A 7 10.44 -27.52 4.03
C ARG A 7 10.61 -26.07 4.50
N TRP A 8 9.53 -25.41 4.94
CA TRP A 8 9.61 -24.05 5.45
C TRP A 8 10.46 -23.97 6.72
N ALA A 9 10.28 -24.91 7.65
CA ALA A 9 11.07 -24.97 8.88
C ALA A 9 12.56 -25.23 8.60
N GLU A 10 12.85 -26.05 7.59
CA GLU A 10 14.22 -26.31 7.13
C GLU A 10 14.85 -25.04 6.53
N LEU A 11 14.15 -24.37 5.61
CA LEU A 11 14.60 -23.10 5.04
C LEU A 11 14.82 -22.03 6.11
N GLN A 12 13.91 -21.93 7.08
CA GLN A 12 14.02 -20.99 8.19
C GLN A 12 15.23 -21.31 9.09
N GLY A 13 15.49 -22.58 9.37
CA GLY A 13 16.69 -22.99 10.12
C GLY A 13 17.99 -22.64 9.39
N HIS A 14 18.02 -22.77 8.06
CA HIS A 14 19.19 -22.37 7.27
C HIS A 14 19.31 -20.84 7.11
N ALA A 15 18.20 -20.11 7.17
CA ALA A 15 18.15 -18.67 6.97
C ALA A 15 18.85 -17.86 8.07
N GLU A 16 19.32 -18.46 9.16
CA GLU A 16 20.17 -17.79 10.14
C GLU A 16 21.58 -17.49 9.60
N HIS A 17 22.11 -18.41 8.79
CA HIS A 17 23.50 -18.34 8.30
C HIS A 17 23.59 -18.29 6.77
N ASN A 18 22.44 -18.22 6.09
CA ASN A 18 22.38 -18.26 4.64
C ASN A 18 21.33 -17.26 4.09
N PRO A 19 21.77 -16.10 3.56
CA PRO A 19 20.85 -15.08 3.06
C PRO A 19 20.07 -15.55 1.82
N PHE A 20 20.60 -16.53 1.06
CA PHE A 20 19.88 -17.12 -0.07
C PHE A 20 18.64 -17.90 0.37
N ALA A 21 18.62 -18.46 1.58
CA ALA A 21 17.44 -19.11 2.11
C ALA A 21 16.29 -18.10 2.28
N VAL A 22 16.59 -16.87 2.73
CA VAL A 22 15.60 -15.78 2.82
C VAL A 22 15.07 -15.39 1.44
N VAL A 23 15.95 -15.32 0.43
CA VAL A 23 15.55 -15.05 -0.97
C VAL A 23 14.63 -16.14 -1.51
N VAL A 24 14.95 -17.42 -1.28
CA VAL A 24 14.09 -18.54 -1.68
C VAL A 24 12.75 -18.49 -0.96
N MET A 25 12.73 -18.17 0.33
CA MET A 25 11.48 -17.95 1.08
C MET A 25 10.66 -16.81 0.48
N ALA A 26 11.29 -15.68 0.13
CA ALA A 26 10.64 -14.56 -0.53
C ALA A 26 10.04 -14.96 -1.88
N GLN A 27 10.78 -15.70 -2.71
CA GLN A 27 10.31 -16.18 -4.01
C GLN A 27 9.12 -17.14 -3.86
N LEU A 28 9.19 -18.10 -2.94
CA LEU A 28 8.08 -19.01 -2.66
C LEU A 28 6.82 -18.23 -2.23
N ARG A 29 6.97 -17.19 -1.41
CA ARG A 29 5.87 -16.32 -1.01
C ARG A 29 5.37 -15.45 -2.15
N ALA A 30 6.21 -14.96 -3.04
CA ALA A 30 5.79 -14.18 -4.20
C ALA A 30 4.88 -15.01 -5.13
N HIS A 31 5.17 -16.30 -5.30
CA HIS A 31 4.37 -17.22 -6.12
C HIS A 31 3.11 -17.70 -5.41
N ALA A 32 3.13 -17.86 -4.09
CA ALA A 32 2.01 -18.40 -3.32
C ALA A 32 1.00 -17.33 -2.84
N SER A 33 1.45 -16.09 -2.62
CA SER A 33 0.63 -15.06 -1.97
C SER A 33 -0.32 -14.40 -2.95
N ARG A 34 -1.62 -14.41 -2.62
CA ARG A 34 -2.62 -13.47 -3.16
C ARG A 34 -2.51 -12.16 -2.36
N GLY A 35 -2.82 -11.03 -2.99
CA GLY A 35 -2.42 -9.68 -2.55
C GLY A 35 -2.38 -9.42 -1.02
N GLY A 36 -3.43 -9.82 -0.29
CA GLY A 36 -3.54 -9.60 1.17
C GLY A 36 -2.42 -10.20 2.02
N ASP A 37 -1.87 -11.36 1.66
CA ASP A 37 -0.85 -12.04 2.47
C ASP A 37 0.57 -11.46 2.26
N ARG A 38 0.76 -10.65 1.20
CA ARG A 38 2.09 -10.15 0.82
C ARG A 38 2.67 -9.23 1.89
N LEU A 39 1.84 -8.37 2.51
CA LEU A 39 2.26 -7.49 3.59
C LEU A 39 2.81 -8.30 4.77
N HIS A 40 2.05 -9.29 5.22
CA HIS A 40 2.45 -10.15 6.33
C HIS A 40 3.80 -10.83 6.04
N TRP A 41 3.97 -11.46 4.87
CA TRP A 41 5.22 -12.13 4.54
C TRP A 41 6.41 -11.18 4.39
N LYS A 42 6.20 -10.00 3.82
CA LYS A 42 7.25 -8.99 3.72
C LYS A 42 7.72 -8.55 5.10
N VAL A 43 6.80 -8.28 6.03
CA VAL A 43 7.13 -7.94 7.43
C VAL A 43 7.89 -9.08 8.11
N GLN A 44 7.43 -10.32 7.97
CA GLN A 44 8.10 -11.49 8.57
C GLN A 44 9.53 -11.68 8.04
N LEU A 45 9.74 -11.58 6.73
CA LEU A 45 11.07 -11.74 6.14
C LEU A 45 12.01 -10.62 6.58
N VAL A 46 11.56 -9.36 6.61
CA VAL A 46 12.38 -8.24 7.10
C VAL A 46 12.71 -8.39 8.58
N ARG A 47 11.76 -8.83 9.41
CA ARG A 47 12.01 -9.14 10.82
C ARG A 47 13.08 -10.21 11.00
N MET A 48 13.01 -11.30 10.22
CA MET A 48 14.02 -12.37 10.26
C MET A 48 15.43 -11.85 9.97
N LEU A 49 15.57 -10.90 9.03
CA LEU A 49 16.89 -10.32 8.73
C LEU A 49 17.55 -9.68 9.96
N TYR A 50 16.76 -8.99 10.76
CA TYR A 50 17.25 -8.37 12.00
C TYR A 50 17.40 -9.38 13.14
N GLN A 51 16.47 -10.33 13.25
CA GLN A 51 16.54 -11.40 14.24
C GLN A 51 17.82 -12.24 14.11
N TYR A 52 18.23 -12.55 12.88
CA TYR A 52 19.46 -13.30 12.60
C TYR A 52 20.71 -12.43 12.60
N ALA A 53 20.59 -11.14 12.97
CA ALA A 53 21.70 -10.20 13.08
C ALA A 53 22.58 -10.17 11.81
N TYR A 54 21.96 -10.23 10.63
CA TYR A 54 22.69 -10.09 9.37
C TYR A 54 23.48 -8.77 9.35
N PRO A 55 24.64 -8.72 8.68
CA PRO A 55 25.37 -7.48 8.48
C PRO A 55 24.49 -6.42 7.85
N ARG A 56 24.63 -5.17 8.28
CA ARG A 56 23.78 -4.05 7.85
C ARG A 56 23.65 -3.94 6.33
N ASP A 57 24.76 -4.10 5.61
CA ASP A 57 24.78 -3.97 4.15
C ASP A 57 24.02 -5.12 3.48
N ASP A 58 24.14 -6.34 4.00
CA ASP A 58 23.38 -7.50 3.53
C ASP A 58 21.89 -7.32 3.78
N ILE A 59 21.50 -6.81 4.95
CA ILE A 59 20.11 -6.49 5.25
C ILE A 59 19.55 -5.52 4.22
N LEU A 60 20.29 -4.47 3.87
CA LEU A 60 19.82 -3.48 2.89
C LEU A 60 19.61 -4.09 1.51
N GLU A 61 20.53 -4.92 1.04
CA GLU A 61 20.38 -5.60 -0.27
C GLU A 61 19.25 -6.63 -0.25
N LEU A 62 19.10 -7.40 0.82
CA LEU A 62 18.04 -8.38 0.97
C LEU A 62 16.66 -7.71 1.06
N ILE A 63 16.53 -6.58 1.77
CA ILE A 63 15.29 -5.81 1.80
C ILE A 63 14.91 -5.34 0.39
N ARG A 64 15.86 -4.86 -0.41
CA ARG A 64 15.58 -4.43 -1.80
C ARG A 64 15.10 -5.60 -2.67
N LEU A 65 15.74 -6.76 -2.53
CA LEU A 65 15.33 -7.97 -3.25
C LEU A 65 13.92 -8.43 -2.84
N ILE A 66 13.64 -8.44 -1.54
CA ILE A 66 12.32 -8.77 -1.00
C ILE A 66 11.26 -7.77 -1.47
N ASP A 67 11.57 -6.47 -1.48
CA ASP A 67 10.69 -5.40 -1.94
C ASP A 67 10.29 -5.59 -3.41
N TRP A 68 11.25 -5.95 -4.26
CA TRP A 68 10.98 -6.25 -5.67
C TRP A 68 10.12 -7.50 -5.85
N MET A 69 10.43 -8.60 -5.15
CA MET A 69 9.68 -9.87 -5.28
C MET A 69 8.27 -9.80 -4.68
N LEU A 70 8.13 -9.11 -3.55
CA LEU A 70 6.88 -8.92 -2.81
C LEU A 70 6.43 -7.46 -2.87
N ALA A 71 6.31 -6.95 -4.11
CA ALA A 71 5.81 -5.61 -4.36
C ALA A 71 4.42 -5.43 -3.71
N LEU A 72 4.31 -4.38 -2.89
CA LEU A 72 3.09 -4.02 -2.19
C LEU A 72 2.32 -2.93 -2.97
N PRO A 73 0.98 -3.04 -3.05
CA PRO A 73 0.13 -1.92 -3.45
C PRO A 73 0.35 -0.71 -2.53
N ALA A 74 0.19 0.50 -3.05
CA ALA A 74 0.39 1.73 -2.28
C ALA A 74 -0.52 1.79 -1.03
N SER A 75 -1.70 1.18 -1.08
CA SER A 75 -2.63 1.08 0.07
C SER A 75 -2.06 0.30 1.27
N MET A 76 -1.00 -0.49 1.08
CA MET A 76 -0.36 -1.27 2.13
C MET A 76 0.93 -0.63 2.66
N ASP A 77 1.42 0.44 2.03
CA ASP A 77 2.71 1.06 2.40
C ASP A 77 2.66 1.65 3.81
N ALA A 78 1.56 2.29 4.21
CA ALA A 78 1.40 2.83 5.57
C ALA A 78 1.46 1.75 6.66
N ALA A 79 0.77 0.62 6.46
CA ALA A 79 0.79 -0.51 7.39
C ALA A 79 2.17 -1.18 7.44
N PHE A 80 2.88 -1.22 6.30
CA PHE A 80 4.24 -1.71 6.25
C PHE A 80 5.20 -0.81 7.03
N VAL A 81 5.15 0.52 6.82
CA VAL A 81 5.94 1.52 7.56
C VAL A 81 5.74 1.38 9.08
N GLN A 82 4.49 1.22 9.52
CA GLN A 82 4.21 1.04 10.95
C GLN A 82 4.90 -0.22 11.49
N SER A 83 4.75 -1.34 10.79
CA SER A 83 5.39 -2.62 11.17
C SER A 83 6.91 -2.52 11.20
N LEU A 84 7.48 -1.81 10.24
CA LEU A 84 8.91 -1.54 10.15
C LEU A 84 9.41 -0.70 11.35
N SER A 85 8.67 0.33 11.74
CA SER A 85 9.00 1.13 12.94
C SER A 85 9.02 0.28 14.21
N HIS A 86 8.07 -0.65 14.37
CA HIS A 86 8.07 -1.60 15.48
C HIS A 86 9.32 -2.50 15.47
N ILE A 87 9.72 -3.03 14.30
CA ILE A 87 10.92 -3.85 14.17
C ILE A 87 12.18 -3.07 14.58
N THR A 88 12.34 -1.82 14.11
CA THR A 88 13.51 -1.01 14.47
C THR A 88 13.56 -0.69 15.96
N THR A 89 12.42 -0.47 16.61
CA THR A 89 12.35 -0.29 18.06
C THR A 89 12.68 -1.58 18.81
N GLU A 90 12.19 -2.72 18.34
CA GLU A 90 12.39 -4.03 18.98
C GLU A 90 13.84 -4.48 19.01
N TYR A 91 14.59 -4.19 17.95
CA TYR A 91 16.01 -4.58 17.84
C TYR A 91 16.99 -3.41 18.10
N ASP A 92 16.49 -2.25 18.57
CA ASP A 92 17.27 -1.02 18.82
C ASP A 92 18.16 -0.58 17.63
N ILE A 93 17.56 -0.58 16.43
CA ILE A 93 18.27 -0.35 15.18
C ILE A 93 18.08 1.09 14.70
N VAL A 94 19.19 1.75 14.38
CA VAL A 94 19.16 3.04 13.68
C VAL A 94 18.46 2.86 12.33
N ARG A 95 17.40 3.63 12.15
CA ARG A 95 16.50 3.53 11.01
C ARG A 95 17.25 3.61 9.67
N PRO A 96 17.16 2.60 8.79
CA PRO A 96 17.82 2.63 7.49
C PRO A 96 17.08 3.50 6.47
N SER A 97 17.80 4.12 5.52
CA SER A 97 17.25 5.05 4.52
C SER A 97 16.19 4.45 3.59
N ILE A 98 16.18 3.12 3.40
CA ILE A 98 15.13 2.45 2.62
C ILE A 98 13.73 2.67 3.24
N PHE A 99 13.66 2.90 4.56
CA PHE A 99 12.41 3.17 5.27
C PHE A 99 11.84 4.54 4.88
N GLU A 100 12.70 5.54 4.71
CA GLU A 100 12.30 6.89 4.30
C GLU A 100 11.65 6.86 2.90
N ARG A 101 12.19 6.05 1.97
CA ARG A 101 11.59 5.91 0.63
C ARG A 101 10.18 5.34 0.68
N VAL A 102 9.94 4.33 1.51
CA VAL A 102 8.62 3.71 1.68
C VAL A 102 7.66 4.71 2.33
N GLU A 103 8.11 5.46 3.33
CA GLU A 103 7.31 6.51 3.95
C GLU A 103 6.92 7.62 3.00
N GLN A 104 7.85 8.10 2.18
CA GLN A 104 7.55 9.12 1.18
C GLN A 104 6.46 8.64 0.23
N ARG A 105 6.51 7.38 -0.20
CA ARG A 105 5.46 6.78 -1.03
C ARG A 105 4.12 6.70 -0.30
N ALA A 106 4.11 6.28 0.97
CA ALA A 106 2.91 6.21 1.79
C ALA A 106 2.28 7.60 2.00
N LEU A 107 3.11 8.61 2.29
CA LEU A 107 2.68 10.00 2.46
C LEU A 107 2.11 10.56 1.16
N GLN A 108 2.76 10.33 0.02
CA GLN A 108 2.26 10.76 -1.29
C GLN A 108 0.90 10.12 -1.61
N ALA A 109 0.76 8.80 -1.37
CA ALA A 109 -0.51 8.12 -1.58
C ALA A 109 -1.63 8.70 -0.69
N GLY A 110 -1.35 8.93 0.60
CA GLY A 110 -2.32 9.52 1.52
C GLY A 110 -2.67 10.97 1.19
N GLN A 111 -1.72 11.76 0.67
CA GLN A 111 -1.98 13.12 0.19
C GLN A 111 -2.92 13.11 -1.02
N LEU A 112 -2.68 12.23 -1.99
CA LEU A 112 -3.53 12.09 -3.18
C LEU A 112 -4.95 11.65 -2.79
N GLU A 113 -5.08 10.65 -1.91
CA GLU A 113 -6.38 10.21 -1.40
C GLU A 113 -7.11 11.33 -0.67
N GLY A 114 -6.42 12.05 0.23
CA GLY A 114 -6.99 13.19 0.95
C GLY A 114 -7.45 14.32 0.02
N GLN A 115 -6.71 14.59 -1.06
CA GLN A 115 -7.10 15.55 -2.09
C GLN A 115 -8.38 15.10 -2.81
N MET A 116 -8.46 13.85 -3.25
CA MET A 116 -9.67 13.34 -3.93
C MET A 116 -10.89 13.39 -3.01
N LEU A 117 -10.77 12.93 -1.76
CA LEU A 117 -11.87 13.01 -0.78
C LEU A 117 -12.31 14.45 -0.53
N GLY A 118 -11.36 15.39 -0.50
CA GLY A 118 -11.62 16.83 -0.42
C GLY A 118 -12.41 17.35 -1.63
N GLN A 119 -12.00 17.00 -2.85
CA GLN A 119 -12.68 17.39 -4.08
C GLN A 119 -14.11 16.82 -4.14
N VAL A 120 -14.29 15.54 -3.80
CA VAL A 120 -15.62 14.89 -3.70
C VAL A 120 -16.51 15.65 -2.72
N SER A 121 -15.99 15.97 -1.53
CA SER A 121 -16.74 16.70 -0.49
C SER A 121 -17.18 18.09 -0.96
N VAL A 122 -16.29 18.82 -1.64
CA VAL A 122 -16.60 20.15 -2.20
C VAL A 122 -17.64 20.06 -3.30
N LEU A 123 -17.46 19.16 -4.26
CA LEU A 123 -18.40 18.99 -5.38
C LEU A 123 -19.77 18.54 -4.88
N ARG A 124 -19.84 17.60 -3.93
CA ARG A 124 -21.07 17.20 -3.25
C ARG A 124 -21.79 18.41 -2.67
N ARG A 125 -21.09 19.26 -1.93
CA ARG A 125 -21.66 20.49 -1.34
C ARG A 125 -22.16 21.47 -2.39
N GLN A 126 -21.47 21.62 -3.52
CA GLN A 126 -21.92 22.47 -4.63
C GLN A 126 -23.19 21.92 -5.28
N LEU A 127 -23.22 20.62 -5.57
CA LEU A 127 -24.38 19.94 -6.13
C LEU A 127 -25.58 20.04 -5.19
N THR A 128 -25.39 19.81 -3.89
CA THR A 128 -26.48 19.94 -2.90
C THR A 128 -27.02 21.37 -2.85
N ARG A 129 -26.15 22.38 -2.99
CA ARG A 129 -26.57 23.78 -2.99
C ARG A 129 -27.34 24.19 -4.25
N ARG A 130 -26.96 23.68 -5.43
CA ARG A 130 -27.63 24.01 -6.70
C ARG A 130 -28.91 23.21 -6.91
N PHE A 131 -28.91 21.92 -6.58
CA PHE A 131 -29.95 20.98 -6.98
C PHE A 131 -30.76 20.41 -5.79
N GLY A 132 -30.41 20.78 -4.55
CA GLY A 132 -31.02 20.22 -3.35
C GLY A 132 -30.42 18.87 -2.94
N PRO A 133 -31.06 18.12 -2.03
CA PRO A 133 -30.56 16.82 -1.57
C PRO A 133 -30.21 15.88 -2.73
N LEU A 134 -29.03 15.26 -2.69
CA LEU A 134 -28.58 14.39 -3.77
C LEU A 134 -29.26 13.02 -3.68
N PRO A 135 -29.77 12.48 -4.80
CA PRO A 135 -30.29 11.12 -4.84
C PRO A 135 -29.15 10.10 -4.74
N ASP A 136 -29.47 8.88 -4.27
CA ASP A 136 -28.48 7.82 -3.99
C ASP A 136 -27.56 7.51 -5.18
N TRP A 137 -28.09 7.55 -6.41
CA TRP A 137 -27.28 7.28 -7.60
C TRP A 137 -26.18 8.34 -7.82
N ALA A 138 -26.43 9.60 -7.46
CA ALA A 138 -25.46 10.69 -7.59
C ALA A 138 -24.39 10.57 -6.51
N GLU A 139 -24.79 10.17 -5.31
CA GLU A 139 -23.86 9.88 -4.20
C GLU A 139 -22.94 8.71 -4.52
N GLN A 140 -23.49 7.65 -5.12
CA GLN A 140 -22.72 6.51 -5.57
C GLN A 140 -21.71 6.91 -6.66
N ARG A 141 -22.12 7.73 -7.64
CA ARG A 141 -21.22 8.27 -8.68
C ARG A 141 -20.07 9.08 -8.09
N LEU A 142 -20.35 9.95 -7.12
CA LEU A 142 -19.32 10.74 -6.43
C LEU A 142 -18.33 9.85 -5.66
N SER A 143 -18.81 8.78 -5.02
CA SER A 143 -17.96 7.85 -4.26
C SER A 143 -17.02 7.00 -5.12
N GLN A 144 -17.39 6.77 -6.39
CA GLN A 144 -16.64 5.93 -7.34
C GLN A 144 -15.88 6.75 -8.38
N ALA A 145 -15.88 8.07 -8.24
CA ALA A 145 -15.27 8.98 -9.19
C ALA A 145 -13.75 8.84 -9.18
N ASP A 146 -13.14 8.85 -10.37
CA ASP A 146 -11.72 9.10 -10.52
C ASP A 146 -11.44 10.60 -10.66
N GLU A 147 -10.16 10.98 -10.63
CA GLU A 147 -9.71 12.37 -10.70
C GLU A 147 -10.23 13.08 -11.97
N ALA A 148 -10.22 12.40 -13.11
CA ALA A 148 -10.66 12.96 -14.38
C ALA A 148 -12.16 13.28 -14.38
N SER A 149 -12.98 12.35 -13.86
CA SER A 149 -14.42 12.55 -13.73
C SER A 149 -14.74 13.69 -12.76
N LEU A 150 -14.06 13.76 -11.62
CA LEU A 150 -14.26 14.85 -10.64
C LEU A 150 -13.97 16.22 -11.24
N LEU A 151 -12.89 16.35 -12.02
CA LEU A 151 -12.54 17.60 -12.67
C LEU A 151 -13.63 18.02 -13.68
N GLN A 152 -14.04 17.11 -14.56
CA GLN A 152 -15.10 17.39 -15.53
C GLN A 152 -16.42 17.79 -14.87
N TRP A 153 -16.82 17.09 -13.80
CA TRP A 153 -18.05 17.40 -13.09
C TRP A 153 -17.95 18.74 -12.35
N THR A 154 -16.76 19.08 -11.84
CA THR A 154 -16.51 20.39 -11.21
C THR A 154 -16.63 21.54 -12.21
N ASP A 155 -16.20 21.36 -13.46
CA ASP A 155 -16.40 22.37 -14.49
C ASP A 155 -17.88 22.45 -14.89
N ARG A 156 -18.52 21.29 -15.14
CA ARG A 156 -19.92 21.23 -15.57
C ARG A 156 -20.90 21.72 -14.50
N VAL A 157 -20.58 21.60 -13.21
CA VAL A 157 -21.47 22.05 -12.13
C VAL A 157 -21.69 23.57 -12.15
N LEU A 158 -20.89 24.34 -12.89
CA LEU A 158 -21.09 25.77 -13.01
C LEU A 158 -22.24 26.11 -13.97
N ASP A 159 -22.38 25.35 -15.06
CA ASP A 159 -23.28 25.68 -16.16
C ASP A 159 -24.47 24.72 -16.29
N ALA A 160 -24.34 23.48 -15.83
CA ALA A 160 -25.36 22.44 -15.99
C ALA A 160 -26.70 22.83 -15.36
N VAL A 161 -27.83 22.45 -15.96
CA VAL A 161 -29.17 22.76 -15.43
C VAL A 161 -29.78 21.61 -14.63
N SER A 162 -29.13 20.45 -14.59
CA SER A 162 -29.56 19.28 -13.81
C SER A 162 -28.37 18.41 -13.39
N LEU A 163 -28.60 17.49 -12.45
CA LEU A 163 -27.58 16.53 -12.01
C LEU A 163 -27.13 15.62 -13.17
N GLU A 164 -28.07 15.17 -14.02
CA GLU A 164 -27.78 14.33 -15.19
C GLU A 164 -26.84 15.03 -16.17
N ALA A 165 -26.98 16.35 -16.35
CA ALA A 165 -26.11 17.14 -17.20
C ALA A 165 -24.69 17.29 -16.61
N VAL A 166 -24.54 17.29 -15.27
CA VAL A 166 -23.22 17.28 -14.62
C VAL A 166 -22.52 15.94 -14.86
N PHE A 167 -23.24 14.84 -14.61
CA PHE A 167 -22.70 13.47 -14.67
C PHE A 167 -22.73 12.84 -16.07
N ALA A 168 -23.15 13.59 -17.09
CA ALA A 168 -23.05 13.16 -18.49
C ALA A 168 -21.59 12.78 -18.81
N SER A 169 -21.38 11.82 -19.72
CA SER A 169 -20.03 11.41 -20.12
C SER A 169 -19.43 12.46 -21.06
#